data_AF-A0A0F9F7P2-F1
#
_entry.id   AF-A0A0F9F7P2-F1
#
_cell.length_a   1.000
_cell.length_b   1.000
_cell.length_c   1.000
_cell.angle_alpha   90.00
_cell.angle_beta   90.00
_cell.angle_gamma   90.00
#
_symmetry.space_group_name_H-M   'P 1'
#
loop_
_entity.id
_entity.type
_entity.pdbx_description
1 polymer ?
#
loop_
_entity_poly.entity_id
_entity_poly.type
_entity_poly.pdbx_seq_one_letter_code
_entity_poly.pdbx_strand_id
1 'polypeptide(L)'
;MRRFRGVLDSLKLDQRTSRDGSSYAVAIFNFKDLEVLDSTEPFPFPIAIIGVGYKPPKQSRGGTKWDALAGSLRKLMPQGPDPDLLVGKMQEWVQVEHPLRGALQDDEGHPLMDGSTPPKQLWGEVPTLCWTIASVEGLGSVQEADDDFNAYLVALADGKTEPKFYEVALTDSKVMSRPNIVEAIIGRKLLDTLKEMGKITRDAEGILHKVTGDAPVVAGDVPVTEPPTEVAST
;
A
#
# COMPACT_ATOMS: atom_id res chain seq x y z
N MET A 1 -18.98 -8.27 -4.34
CA MET A 1 -18.51 -6.94 -4.79
C MET A 1 -17.10 -6.74 -4.26
N ARG A 2 -16.13 -6.44 -5.14
CA ARG A 2 -14.71 -6.26 -4.82
C ARG A 2 -14.21 -4.83 -5.12
N ARG A 3 -14.81 -4.14 -6.09
CA ARG A 3 -14.55 -2.72 -6.40
C ARG A 3 -15.83 -2.04 -6.83
N PHE A 4 -16.05 -0.81 -6.38
CA PHE A 4 -17.23 -0.03 -6.77
C PHE A 4 -16.95 1.47 -6.69
N ARG A 5 -17.80 2.26 -7.34
CA ARG A 5 -17.95 3.69 -7.15
C ARG A 5 -19.30 4.01 -6.54
N GLY A 6 -19.35 5.01 -5.68
CA GLY A 6 -20.61 5.50 -5.11
C GLY A 6 -20.43 6.79 -4.34
N VAL A 7 -21.54 7.48 -4.11
CA VAL A 7 -21.58 8.69 -3.28
C VAL A 7 -21.72 8.28 -1.83
N LEU A 8 -20.81 8.72 -0.96
CA LEU A 8 -20.93 8.48 0.49
C LEU A 8 -22.07 9.35 1.02
N ASP A 9 -23.19 8.72 1.35
CA ASP A 9 -24.38 9.41 1.86
C ASP A 9 -24.21 9.79 3.34
N SER A 10 -23.66 8.88 4.15
CA SER A 10 -23.35 9.17 5.55
C SER A 10 -22.23 8.30 6.11
N LEU A 11 -21.48 8.89 7.05
CA LEU A 11 -20.52 8.21 7.91
C LEU A 11 -21.03 8.30 9.35
N LYS A 12 -21.10 7.15 10.04
CA LYS A 12 -21.53 7.08 11.44
C LYS A 12 -20.57 6.23 12.25
N LEU A 13 -20.29 6.65 13.48
CA LEU A 13 -19.55 5.84 14.45
C LEU A 13 -20.55 5.13 15.38
N ASP A 14 -20.65 3.82 15.24
CA ASP A 14 -21.54 2.96 16.02
C ASP A 14 -20.78 2.33 17.19
N GLN A 15 -21.27 2.51 18.42
CA GLN A 15 -20.68 1.91 19.62
C GLN A 15 -21.38 0.57 19.90
N ARG A 16 -20.60 -0.50 19.96
CA ARG A 16 -21.08 -1.87 20.16
C ARG A 16 -20.47 -2.48 21.42
N THR A 17 -21.22 -3.38 22.03
CA THR A 17 -20.77 -4.15 23.18
C THR A 17 -20.50 -5.58 22.73
N SER A 18 -19.29 -6.06 22.96
CA SER A 18 -18.89 -7.44 22.73
C SER A 18 -19.49 -8.35 23.82
N ARG A 19 -19.48 -9.67 23.57
CA ARG A 19 -20.01 -10.68 24.49
C ARG A 19 -19.30 -10.72 25.85
N ASP A 20 -18.05 -10.24 25.88
CA ASP A 20 -17.23 -10.11 27.09
C ASP A 20 -17.48 -8.80 27.87
N GLY A 21 -18.45 -7.98 27.43
CA GLY A 21 -18.78 -6.69 28.03
C GLY A 21 -17.85 -5.54 27.59
N SER A 22 -16.85 -5.79 26.75
CA SER A 22 -15.99 -4.73 26.22
C SER A 22 -16.74 -3.90 25.16
N SER A 23 -16.55 -2.58 25.18
CA SER A 23 -17.09 -1.70 24.14
C SER A 23 -16.09 -1.52 23.00
N TYR A 24 -16.60 -1.52 21.78
CA TYR A 24 -15.82 -1.25 20.57
C TYR A 24 -16.64 -0.40 19.61
N ALA A 25 -15.96 0.41 18.81
CA ALA A 25 -16.61 1.26 17.84
C ALA A 25 -16.50 0.67 16.43
N VAL A 26 -17.47 0.94 15.57
CA VAL A 26 -17.48 0.58 14.15
C VAL A 26 -17.83 1.81 13.34
N ALA A 27 -16.96 2.20 12.43
CA ALA A 27 -17.25 3.22 11.43
C ALA A 27 -18.10 2.60 10.32
N ILE A 28 -19.31 3.11 10.12
CA ILE A 28 -20.29 2.65 9.13
C ILE A 28 -20.38 3.70 8.02
N PHE A 29 -19.98 3.30 6.82
CA PHE A 29 -20.05 4.09 5.60
C PHE A 29 -21.24 3.62 4.77
N ASN A 30 -22.20 4.50 4.52
CA ASN A 30 -23.40 4.21 3.73
C ASN A 30 -23.27 4.89 2.36
N PHE A 31 -23.40 4.12 1.28
CA PHE A 31 -23.29 4.63 -0.07
C PHE A 31 -24.62 4.60 -0.81
N LYS A 32 -24.77 5.55 -1.73
CA LYS A 32 -25.82 5.59 -2.74
C LYS A 32 -25.20 5.78 -4.12
N ASP A 33 -26.03 5.68 -5.16
CA ASP A 33 -25.62 5.88 -6.56
C ASP A 33 -24.43 4.98 -6.93
N LEU A 34 -24.60 3.68 -6.69
CA LEU A 34 -23.53 2.69 -6.79
C LEU A 34 -23.34 2.17 -8.22
N GLU A 35 -22.08 2.16 -8.64
CA GLU A 35 -21.59 1.51 -9.85
C GLU A 35 -20.61 0.40 -9.44
N VAL A 36 -20.96 -0.86 -9.70
CA VAL A 36 -20.09 -1.99 -9.41
C VAL A 36 -19.06 -2.14 -10.54
N LEU A 37 -17.78 -2.04 -10.19
CA LEU A 37 -16.67 -2.14 -11.15
C LEU A 37 -16.07 -3.55 -11.19
N ASP A 38 -16.05 -4.25 -10.06
CA ASP A 38 -15.58 -5.63 -9.96
C ASP A 38 -16.40 -6.40 -8.92
N SER A 39 -16.77 -7.64 -9.25
CA SER A 39 -17.57 -8.51 -8.42
C SER A 39 -17.44 -9.98 -8.79
N THR A 40 -17.40 -10.83 -7.78
CA THR A 40 -17.44 -12.30 -7.94
C THR A 40 -18.82 -12.85 -8.29
N GLU A 41 -19.87 -12.06 -8.09
CA GLU A 41 -21.27 -12.43 -8.27
C GLU A 41 -22.04 -11.22 -8.84
N PRO A 42 -23.13 -11.40 -9.61
CA PRO A 42 -23.89 -10.30 -10.17
C PRO A 42 -24.70 -9.53 -9.11
N PHE A 43 -24.71 -8.19 -9.21
CA PHE A 43 -25.42 -7.28 -8.29
C PHE A 43 -26.47 -6.44 -9.04
N PRO A 44 -27.72 -6.93 -9.21
CA PRO A 44 -28.76 -6.23 -9.98
C PRO A 44 -29.27 -4.95 -9.31
N PHE A 45 -29.22 -4.87 -7.98
CA PHE A 45 -29.56 -3.67 -7.19
C PHE A 45 -28.45 -3.45 -6.15
N PRO A 46 -27.35 -2.79 -6.54
CA PRO A 46 -26.20 -2.67 -5.66
C PRO A 46 -26.52 -1.77 -4.46
N ILE A 47 -26.27 -2.29 -3.26
CA ILE A 47 -26.29 -1.55 -1.99
C ILE A 47 -24.94 -1.81 -1.31
N ALA A 48 -24.29 -0.75 -0.81
CA ALA A 48 -23.01 -0.85 -0.14
C ALA A 48 -23.10 -0.15 1.21
N ILE A 49 -22.94 -0.95 2.26
CA ILE A 49 -22.75 -0.49 3.64
C ILE A 49 -21.46 -1.14 4.12
N ILE A 50 -20.44 -0.33 4.37
CA ILE A 50 -19.13 -0.82 4.83
C ILE A 50 -19.00 -0.52 6.32
N GLY A 51 -18.86 -1.58 7.12
CA GLY A 51 -18.51 -1.47 8.54
C GLY A 51 -17.04 -1.79 8.77
N VAL A 52 -16.27 -0.82 9.27
CA VAL A 52 -14.86 -1.02 9.66
C VAL A 52 -14.74 -0.81 11.17
N GLY A 53 -14.26 -1.84 11.88
CA GLY A 53 -14.00 -1.73 13.32
C GLY A 53 -13.00 -0.61 13.59
N TYR A 54 -13.43 0.41 14.32
CA TYR A 54 -12.65 1.61 14.61
C TYR A 54 -11.79 1.36 15.85
N LYS A 55 -10.50 1.68 15.74
CA LYS A 55 -9.61 1.80 16.89
C LYS A 55 -8.97 3.18 16.90
N PRO A 56 -9.08 3.93 18.02
CA PRO A 56 -8.38 5.20 18.15
C PRO A 56 -6.87 5.02 17.94
N PRO A 57 -6.16 5.97 17.31
CA PRO A 57 -4.72 5.85 17.05
C PRO A 57 -3.88 5.55 18.30
N LYS A 58 -4.25 6.11 19.46
CA LYS A 58 -3.57 5.87 20.75
C LYS A 58 -3.73 4.43 21.28
N GLN A 59 -4.73 3.70 20.80
CA GLN A 59 -5.06 2.33 21.23
C GLN A 59 -4.80 1.30 20.11
N SER A 60 -4.65 1.75 18.87
CA SER A 60 -4.25 0.89 17.76
C SER A 60 -2.81 0.43 18.00
N ARG A 61 -2.61 -0.90 17.99
CA ARG A 61 -1.26 -1.51 17.98
C ARG A 61 -0.79 -1.77 16.54
N GLY A 62 -1.43 -1.15 15.56
CA GLY A 62 -1.25 -1.46 14.14
C GLY A 62 -1.91 -2.78 13.73
N GLY A 63 -1.89 -3.07 12.44
CA GLY A 63 -2.35 -4.35 11.88
C GLY A 63 -3.87 -4.57 11.98
N THR A 64 -4.67 -3.51 11.86
CA THR A 64 -6.14 -3.59 11.83
C THR A 64 -6.73 -3.17 10.48
N LYS A 65 -7.98 -3.58 10.21
CA LYS A 65 -8.73 -3.11 9.02
C LYS A 65 -8.87 -1.59 8.97
N TRP A 66 -8.93 -0.94 10.14
CA TRP A 66 -8.93 0.52 10.23
C TRP A 66 -7.60 1.13 9.78
N ASP A 67 -6.47 0.51 10.13
CA ASP A 67 -5.16 1.02 9.71
C ASP A 67 -4.99 0.94 8.18
N ALA A 68 -5.52 -0.10 7.53
CA ALA A 68 -5.55 -0.21 6.08
C ALA A 68 -6.37 0.93 5.44
N LEU A 69 -7.59 1.18 5.91
CA LEU A 69 -8.43 2.28 5.44
C LEU A 69 -7.77 3.65 5.70
N ALA A 70 -7.31 3.88 6.92
CA ALA A 70 -6.66 5.13 7.32
C ALA A 70 -5.37 5.38 6.52
N GLY A 71 -4.69 4.33 6.06
CA GLY A 71 -3.55 4.42 5.15
C GLY A 71 -3.93 5.10 3.83
N SER A 72 -5.01 4.63 3.18
CA SER A 72 -5.52 5.27 1.96
C SER A 72 -5.98 6.72 2.19
N LEU A 73 -6.65 6.98 3.31
CA LEU A 73 -7.11 8.33 3.64
C LEU A 73 -5.95 9.30 3.89
N ARG A 74 -4.87 8.86 4.56
CA ARG A 74 -3.67 9.67 4.78
C ARG A 74 -2.96 10.05 3.48
N LYS A 75 -3.04 9.22 2.44
CA LYS A 75 -2.50 9.55 1.12
C LYS A 75 -3.30 10.66 0.44
N LEU A 76 -4.63 10.58 0.53
CA LEU A 76 -5.54 11.58 -0.05
C LEU A 76 -5.60 12.89 0.76
N MET A 77 -5.37 12.82 2.07
CA MET A 77 -5.49 13.94 3.01
C MET A 77 -4.28 14.00 3.96
N PRO A 78 -3.09 14.36 3.44
CA PRO A 78 -1.85 14.28 4.21
C PRO A 78 -1.75 15.29 5.36
N GLN A 79 -2.47 16.42 5.28
CA GLN A 79 -2.39 17.52 6.26
C GLN A 79 -3.40 17.42 7.42
N GLY A 80 -4.08 16.28 7.54
CA GLY A 80 -5.13 16.08 8.54
C GLY A 80 -6.28 15.28 7.93
N PRO A 81 -6.25 13.95 8.06
CA PRO A 81 -7.34 13.10 7.62
C PRO A 81 -8.62 13.45 8.38
N ASP A 82 -9.63 13.95 7.67
CA ASP A 82 -10.95 14.19 8.21
C ASP A 82 -11.99 13.39 7.40
N PRO A 83 -12.46 12.24 7.93
CA PRO A 83 -13.45 11.40 7.28
C PRO A 83 -14.78 12.11 6.99
N ASP A 84 -15.12 13.18 7.71
CA ASP A 84 -16.38 13.90 7.48
C ASP A 84 -16.34 14.67 6.15
N LEU A 85 -15.16 15.07 5.68
CA LEU A 85 -14.95 15.70 4.37
C LEU A 85 -15.15 14.75 3.19
N LEU A 86 -15.41 13.47 3.45
CA LEU A 86 -15.73 12.46 2.45
C LEU A 86 -17.23 12.43 2.13
N VAL A 87 -18.08 12.89 3.06
CA VAL A 87 -19.55 12.80 2.92
C VAL A 87 -20.02 13.68 1.76
N GLY A 88 -20.94 13.13 0.96
CA GLY A 88 -21.52 13.76 -0.22
C GLY A 88 -20.66 13.67 -1.48
N LYS A 89 -19.45 13.12 -1.41
CA LYS A 89 -18.54 13.00 -2.56
C LYS A 89 -18.66 11.64 -3.23
N MET A 90 -18.44 11.59 -4.55
CA MET A 90 -18.23 10.34 -5.27
C MET A 90 -16.88 9.73 -4.87
N GLN A 91 -16.88 8.44 -4.57
CA GLN A 91 -15.70 7.70 -4.10
C GLN A 91 -15.58 6.37 -4.80
N GLU A 92 -14.36 5.95 -5.04
CA GLU A 92 -14.05 4.60 -5.50
C GLU A 92 -13.44 3.81 -4.35
N TRP A 93 -13.97 2.62 -4.11
CA TRP A 93 -13.56 1.71 -3.06
C TRP A 93 -13.15 0.37 -3.65
N VAL A 94 -12.13 -0.24 -3.06
CA VAL A 94 -11.57 -1.52 -3.51
C VAL A 94 -11.16 -2.38 -2.32
N GLN A 95 -11.31 -3.70 -2.45
CA GLN A 95 -10.73 -4.65 -1.52
C GLN A 95 -9.29 -4.96 -1.90
N VAL A 96 -8.37 -4.70 -0.98
CA VAL A 96 -6.93 -5.00 -1.14
C VAL A 96 -6.50 -5.91 -0.01
N GLU A 97 -5.61 -6.85 -0.30
CA GLU A 97 -5.02 -7.70 0.72
C GLU A 97 -4.04 -6.89 1.58
N HIS A 98 -4.24 -6.94 2.89
CA HIS A 98 -3.31 -6.39 3.87
C HIS A 98 -2.93 -7.48 4.88
N PRO A 99 -1.65 -7.57 5.28
CA PRO A 99 -1.23 -8.44 6.36
C PRO A 99 -1.80 -7.92 7.68
N LEU A 100 -2.76 -8.64 8.25
CA LEU A 100 -3.32 -8.30 9.56
C LEU A 100 -2.93 -9.37 10.57
N ARG A 101 -2.87 -8.99 11.85
CA ARG A 101 -2.63 -9.96 12.91
C ARG A 101 -3.83 -10.91 13.02
N GLY A 102 -3.63 -12.15 12.64
CA GLY A 102 -4.64 -13.21 12.64
C GLY A 102 -4.13 -14.47 13.34
N ALA A 103 -5.06 -15.38 13.61
CA ALA A 103 -4.73 -16.73 14.07
C ALA A 103 -4.08 -17.49 12.90
N LEU A 104 -2.91 -18.06 13.11
CA LEU A 104 -2.24 -18.85 12.08
C LEU A 104 -2.94 -20.20 11.92
N GLN A 105 -3.03 -20.65 10.67
CA GLN A 105 -3.63 -21.91 10.27
C GLN A 105 -2.65 -22.68 9.38
N ASP A 106 -2.71 -24.01 9.40
CA ASP A 106 -2.02 -24.86 8.43
C ASP A 106 -2.75 -24.90 7.08
N ASP A 107 -2.20 -25.64 6.12
CA ASP A 107 -2.75 -25.76 4.76
C ASP A 107 -4.15 -26.42 4.73
N GLU A 108 -4.55 -27.10 5.80
CA GLU A 108 -5.87 -27.71 5.98
C GLU A 108 -6.84 -26.81 6.75
N GLY A 109 -6.41 -25.61 7.16
CA GLY A 109 -7.20 -24.63 7.88
C GLY A 109 -7.29 -24.86 9.39
N HIS A 110 -6.51 -25.79 9.95
CA HIS A 110 -6.47 -26.04 11.38
C HIS A 110 -5.59 -25.01 12.11
N PRO A 111 -6.00 -24.54 13.30
CA PRO A 111 -5.18 -23.71 14.19
C PRO A 111 -3.76 -24.23 14.41
N LEU A 112 -2.75 -23.44 14.05
CA LEU A 112 -1.38 -23.69 14.51
C LEU A 112 -1.29 -23.38 16.00
N MET A 113 -0.90 -24.38 16.79
CA MET A 113 -0.71 -24.28 18.23
C MET A 113 0.78 -24.25 18.58
N ASP A 114 1.13 -23.58 19.68
CA ASP A 114 2.47 -23.64 20.26
C ASP A 114 2.71 -24.95 21.02
N GLY A 115 3.97 -25.20 21.38
CA GLY A 115 4.36 -26.38 22.18
C GLY A 115 4.12 -26.26 23.68
N SER A 116 3.34 -25.27 24.15
CA SER A 116 3.11 -25.07 25.58
C SER A 116 2.02 -26.00 26.14
N THR A 117 1.91 -26.09 27.46
CA THR A 117 0.85 -26.90 28.12
C THR A 117 0.08 -26.02 29.11
N PRO A 118 -1.20 -25.69 28.86
CA PRO A 118 -2.00 -26.06 27.69
C PRO A 118 -1.53 -25.34 26.42
N PRO A 119 -1.64 -25.97 25.24
CA PRO A 119 -1.22 -25.39 23.96
C PRO A 119 -2.01 -24.12 23.66
N LYS A 120 -1.32 -23.10 23.16
CA LYS A 120 -1.91 -21.80 22.81
C LYS A 120 -1.84 -21.58 21.31
N GLN A 121 -2.89 -20.99 20.75
CA GLN A 121 -2.93 -20.61 19.34
C GLN A 121 -1.78 -19.64 19.01
N LEU A 122 -1.06 -19.93 17.93
CA LEU A 122 -0.10 -19.02 17.33
C LEU A 122 -0.82 -17.90 16.55
N TRP A 123 -0.31 -16.69 16.71
CA TRP A 123 -0.80 -15.48 16.05
C TRP A 123 0.32 -14.88 15.21
N GLY A 124 0.01 -14.48 13.99
CA GLY A 124 0.96 -13.91 13.05
C GLY A 124 0.28 -13.03 12.02
N GLU A 125 1.01 -12.64 10.99
CA GLU A 125 0.48 -11.86 9.87
C GLU A 125 -0.24 -12.79 8.88
N VAL A 126 -1.52 -12.50 8.62
CA VAL A 126 -2.38 -13.26 7.72
C VAL A 126 -2.90 -12.32 6.63
N PRO A 127 -2.75 -12.67 5.33
CA PRO A 127 -3.35 -11.90 4.24
C PRO A 127 -4.86 -11.79 4.42
N THR A 128 -5.35 -10.56 4.56
CA THR A 128 -6.78 -10.30 4.79
C THR A 128 -7.28 -9.22 3.85
N LEU A 129 -8.37 -9.49 3.15
CA LEU A 129 -9.05 -8.48 2.33
C LEU A 129 -9.62 -7.36 3.19
N CYS A 130 -9.17 -6.14 2.93
CA CYS A 130 -9.57 -4.92 3.60
C CYS A 130 -10.10 -3.92 2.58
N TRP A 131 -11.16 -3.21 2.96
CA TRP A 131 -11.66 -2.09 2.17
C TRP A 131 -10.73 -0.89 2.30
N THR A 132 -10.31 -0.34 1.17
CA THR A 132 -9.54 0.90 1.05
C THR A 132 -10.21 1.82 0.04
N ILE A 133 -9.87 3.10 0.14
CA ILE A 133 -10.34 4.13 -0.80
C ILE A 133 -9.31 4.22 -1.94
N ALA A 134 -9.75 4.08 -3.18
CA ALA A 134 -8.91 4.23 -4.36
C ALA A 134 -8.89 5.68 -4.85
N SER A 135 -10.03 6.39 -4.82
CA SER A 135 -10.12 7.79 -5.21
C SER A 135 -11.32 8.48 -4.58
N VAL A 136 -11.24 9.81 -4.44
CA VAL A 136 -12.33 10.66 -3.97
C VAL A 136 -12.42 11.90 -4.85
N GLU A 137 -13.63 12.23 -5.27
CA GLU A 137 -13.91 13.45 -6.01
C GLU A 137 -13.36 14.69 -5.28
N GLY A 138 -12.59 15.51 -6.00
CA GLY A 138 -11.95 16.71 -5.46
C GLY A 138 -10.70 16.47 -4.60
N LEU A 139 -10.33 15.22 -4.29
CA LEU A 139 -9.06 14.86 -3.62
C LEU A 139 -8.10 14.07 -4.53
N GLY A 140 -8.60 13.57 -5.67
CA GLY A 140 -7.81 12.76 -6.61
C GLY A 140 -7.79 11.28 -6.23
N SER A 141 -6.80 10.55 -6.74
CA SER A 141 -6.62 9.12 -6.47
C SER A 141 -5.40 8.82 -5.60
N VAL A 142 -5.47 7.68 -4.91
CA VAL A 142 -4.34 7.14 -4.13
C VAL A 142 -3.16 6.82 -5.05
N GLN A 143 -3.43 6.33 -6.25
CA GLN A 143 -2.39 6.03 -7.23
C GLN A 143 -1.62 7.29 -7.64
N GLU A 144 -2.32 8.37 -8.01
CA GLU A 144 -1.70 9.66 -8.32
C GLU A 144 -0.89 10.20 -7.13
N ALA A 145 -1.45 10.12 -5.92
CA ALA A 145 -0.76 10.57 -4.70
C ALA A 145 0.51 9.76 -4.37
N ASP A 146 0.54 8.48 -4.74
CA ASP A 146 1.73 7.64 -4.64
C ASP A 146 2.75 7.97 -5.73
N ASP A 147 2.31 8.16 -6.97
CA ASP A 147 3.17 8.49 -8.11
C ASP A 147 3.85 9.86 -7.93
N ASP A 148 3.10 10.87 -7.48
CA ASP A 148 3.61 12.20 -7.15
C ASP A 148 4.66 12.15 -6.04
N PHE A 149 4.41 11.32 -5.02
CA PHE A 149 5.36 11.17 -3.92
C PHE A 149 6.61 10.38 -4.33
N ASN A 150 6.47 9.37 -5.19
CA ASN A 150 7.61 8.67 -5.76
C ASN A 150 8.44 9.62 -6.62
N ALA A 151 7.81 10.45 -7.44
CA ALA A 151 8.50 11.48 -8.22
C ALA A 151 9.25 12.48 -7.31
N TYR A 152 8.64 12.86 -6.18
CA TYR A 152 9.30 13.67 -5.16
C TYR A 152 10.54 13.00 -4.57
N LEU A 153 10.44 11.73 -4.16
CA LEU A 153 11.57 10.97 -3.62
C LEU A 153 12.71 10.82 -4.64
N VAL A 154 12.37 10.58 -5.90
CA VAL A 154 13.34 10.48 -7.00
C VAL A 154 14.06 11.81 -7.19
N ALA A 155 13.35 12.93 -7.22
CA ALA A 155 13.97 14.26 -7.30
C ALA A 155 14.82 14.59 -6.07
N LEU A 156 14.42 14.10 -4.89
CA LEU A 156 15.20 14.24 -3.66
C LEU A 156 16.49 13.42 -3.71
N ALA A 157 16.46 12.22 -4.28
CA ALA A 157 17.60 11.32 -4.43
C ALA A 157 18.59 11.76 -5.51
N ASP A 158 18.09 12.37 -6.59
CA ASP A 158 18.86 12.74 -7.76
C ASP A 158 20.09 13.60 -7.40
N GLY A 159 21.24 13.23 -7.99
CA GLY A 159 22.55 13.86 -7.78
C GLY A 159 23.18 13.62 -6.40
N LYS A 160 22.66 12.68 -5.59
CA LYS A 160 23.19 12.38 -4.25
C LYS A 160 23.70 10.96 -4.15
N THR A 161 24.68 10.73 -3.28
CA THR A 161 25.03 9.39 -2.84
C THR A 161 23.95 8.85 -1.89
N GLU A 162 23.86 7.52 -1.78
CA GLU A 162 22.90 6.86 -0.87
C GLU A 162 22.96 7.39 0.59
N PRO A 163 24.14 7.53 1.23
CA PRO A 163 24.23 8.09 2.57
C PRO A 163 23.67 9.51 2.65
N LYS A 164 23.97 10.34 1.63
CA LYS A 164 23.51 11.73 1.62
C LYS A 164 22.01 11.84 1.39
N PHE A 165 21.45 10.97 0.54
CA PHE A 165 20.01 10.87 0.37
C PHE A 165 19.31 10.55 1.69
N TYR A 166 19.75 9.54 2.44
CA TYR A 166 19.09 9.17 3.70
C TYR A 166 19.21 10.27 4.76
N GLU A 167 20.34 10.96 4.85
CA GLU A 167 20.51 12.11 5.75
C GLU A 167 19.48 13.22 5.44
N VAL A 168 19.32 13.56 4.17
CA VAL A 168 18.35 14.59 3.74
C VAL A 168 16.92 14.09 3.93
N ALA A 169 16.61 12.86 3.54
CA ALA A 169 15.27 12.29 3.64
C ALA A 169 14.77 12.20 5.09
N LEU A 170 15.65 11.91 6.06
CA LEU A 170 15.28 11.85 7.48
C LEU A 170 15.10 13.23 8.13
N THR A 171 15.43 14.32 7.42
CA THR A 171 15.17 15.70 7.87
C THR A 171 14.05 16.38 7.08
N ASP A 172 13.57 15.73 6.01
CA ASP A 172 12.52 16.24 5.15
C ASP A 172 11.13 16.06 5.78
N SER A 173 10.37 17.15 5.89
CA SER A 173 9.06 17.13 6.55
C SER A 173 8.03 16.27 5.82
N LYS A 174 8.07 16.19 4.49
CA LYS A 174 7.15 15.36 3.69
C LYS A 174 7.46 13.88 3.87
N VAL A 175 8.75 13.50 3.91
CA VAL A 175 9.17 12.13 4.20
C VAL A 175 8.81 11.74 5.63
N MET A 176 9.15 12.59 6.61
CA MET A 176 8.88 12.34 8.03
C MET A 176 7.39 12.25 8.37
N SER A 177 6.52 12.84 7.56
CA SER A 177 5.07 12.70 7.68
C SER A 177 4.52 11.31 7.30
N ARG A 178 5.34 10.44 6.69
CA ARG A 178 4.94 9.10 6.21
C ARG A 178 5.72 7.99 6.92
N PRO A 179 5.21 7.44 8.04
CA PRO A 179 5.93 6.46 8.85
C PRO A 179 6.43 5.22 8.08
N ASN A 180 5.64 4.71 7.13
CA ASN A 180 6.03 3.57 6.29
C ASN A 180 7.26 3.86 5.42
N ILE A 181 7.43 5.11 4.98
CA ILE A 181 8.60 5.54 4.19
C ILE A 181 9.81 5.70 5.10
N VAL A 182 9.62 6.25 6.30
CA VAL A 182 10.68 6.35 7.32
C VAL A 182 11.20 4.96 7.71
N GLU A 183 10.31 3.99 7.93
CA GLU A 183 10.67 2.59 8.18
C GLU A 183 11.45 1.97 7.00
N ALA A 184 11.02 2.23 5.76
CA ALA A 184 11.72 1.76 4.56
C ALA A 184 13.12 2.40 4.41
N ILE A 185 13.31 3.65 4.85
CA ILE A 185 14.61 4.33 4.88
C ILE A 185 15.51 3.71 5.95
N ILE A 186 15.00 3.53 7.17
CA ILE A 186 15.74 2.91 8.28
C ILE A 186 16.16 1.48 7.91
N GLY A 187 15.27 0.72 7.27
CA GLY A 187 15.54 -0.62 6.76
C GLY A 187 16.39 -0.67 5.48
N ARG A 188 16.80 0.49 4.93
CA ARG A 188 17.54 0.62 3.66
C ARG A 188 16.87 -0.06 2.44
N LYS A 189 15.55 -0.23 2.48
CA LYS A 189 14.77 -0.88 1.41
C LYS A 189 14.21 0.12 0.40
N LEU A 190 14.11 1.40 0.76
CA LEU A 190 13.45 2.41 -0.08
C LEU A 190 14.16 2.58 -1.42
N LEU A 191 15.49 2.72 -1.43
CA LEU A 191 16.23 2.90 -2.68
C LEU A 191 16.17 1.67 -3.57
N ASP A 192 16.20 0.46 -2.99
CA ASP A 192 16.08 -0.77 -3.77
C ASP A 192 14.69 -0.89 -4.40
N THR A 193 13.65 -0.51 -3.67
CA THR A 193 12.29 -0.41 -4.23
C THR A 193 12.23 0.57 -5.42
N LEU A 194 12.82 1.76 -5.28
CA LEU A 194 12.84 2.75 -6.37
C LEU A 194 13.67 2.30 -7.58
N LYS A 195 14.74 1.51 -7.38
CA LYS A 195 15.51 0.89 -8.46
C LYS A 195 14.72 -0.21 -9.16
N GLU A 196 14.07 -1.10 -8.40
CA GLU A 196 13.22 -2.18 -8.92
C GLU A 196 12.05 -1.61 -9.74
N MET A 197 11.50 -0.46 -9.32
CA MET A 197 10.50 0.30 -10.06
C MET A 197 11.05 1.04 -11.29
N GLY A 198 12.36 0.95 -11.56
CA GLY A 198 13.02 1.62 -12.68
C GLY A 198 12.99 3.16 -12.59
N LYS A 199 12.92 3.73 -11.39
CA LYS A 199 12.81 5.18 -11.19
C LYS A 199 14.16 5.86 -10.94
N ILE A 200 15.12 5.13 -10.39
CA ILE A 200 16.49 5.62 -10.16
C ILE A 200 17.53 4.57 -10.60
N THR A 201 18.71 5.05 -10.96
CA THR A 201 19.91 4.24 -11.20
C THR A 201 21.06 4.73 -10.33
N ARG A 202 22.12 3.92 -10.22
CA ARG A 202 23.36 4.29 -9.52
C ARG A 202 24.51 4.21 -10.51
N ASP A 203 25.33 5.25 -10.56
CA ASP A 203 26.54 5.25 -11.38
C ASP A 203 27.73 4.58 -10.69
N ALA A 204 28.88 4.56 -11.38
CA ALA A 204 30.13 3.99 -10.88
C ALA A 204 30.69 4.72 -9.65
N GLU A 205 30.31 5.99 -9.44
CA GLU A 205 30.73 6.82 -8.31
C GLU A 205 29.78 6.69 -7.11
N GLY A 206 28.69 5.94 -7.26
CA GLY A 206 27.69 5.73 -6.21
C GLY A 206 26.66 6.85 -6.11
N ILE A 207 26.57 7.72 -7.11
CA ILE A 207 25.58 8.80 -7.21
C ILE A 207 24.29 8.23 -7.81
N LEU A 208 23.17 8.65 -7.22
CA LEU A 208 21.84 8.27 -7.64
C LEU A 208 21.36 9.23 -8.73
N HIS A 209 20.86 8.66 -9.82
CA HIS A 209 20.33 9.41 -10.96
C HIS A 209 18.88 9.04 -11.21
N LYS A 210 18.04 10.05 -11.45
CA LYS A 210 16.68 9.85 -11.96
C LYS A 210 16.75 9.15 -13.33
N VAL A 211 15.93 8.11 -13.51
CA VAL A 211 15.71 7.55 -14.84
C VAL A 211 14.87 8.54 -15.64
N THR A 212 15.52 9.23 -16.57
CA THR A 212 14.85 9.91 -17.68
C THR A 212 14.63 8.86 -18.76
N GLY A 213 13.52 8.93 -19.51
CA GLY A 213 13.01 7.83 -20.37
C GLY A 213 13.92 7.33 -21.51
N ASP A 214 15.19 7.70 -21.55
CA ASP A 214 16.24 7.05 -22.34
C ASP A 214 17.05 6.13 -21.42
N ALA A 215 16.57 4.90 -21.24
CA ALA A 215 17.45 3.86 -20.72
C ALA A 215 18.56 3.64 -21.75
N PRO A 216 19.86 3.72 -21.40
CA PRO A 216 20.86 3.08 -22.21
C PRO A 216 20.58 1.59 -22.12
N VAL A 217 20.19 1.01 -23.26
CA VAL A 217 20.14 -0.44 -23.44
C VAL A 217 21.52 -0.94 -23.01
N VAL A 218 21.59 -1.70 -21.92
CA VAL A 218 22.80 -2.44 -21.57
C VAL A 218 23.08 -3.32 -22.79
N ALA A 219 24.10 -2.95 -23.55
CA ALA A 219 24.59 -3.74 -24.66
C ALA A 219 25.09 -5.06 -24.07
N GLY A 220 24.19 -6.06 -24.04
CA GLY A 220 24.59 -7.42 -23.78
C GLY A 220 25.63 -7.82 -24.82
N ASP A 221 26.75 -8.33 -24.33
CA ASP A 221 27.84 -8.89 -25.10
C ASP A 221 27.31 -9.67 -26.31
N VAL A 222 27.57 -9.15 -27.50
CA VAL A 222 27.42 -9.91 -28.73
C VAL A 222 28.61 -10.88 -28.75
N PRO A 223 28.41 -12.21 -28.70
CA PRO A 223 29.52 -13.13 -28.88
C PRO A 223 29.98 -12.99 -30.34
N VAL A 224 31.19 -12.48 -30.52
CA VAL A 224 31.90 -12.45 -31.80
C VAL A 224 32.03 -13.90 -32.26
N THR A 225 31.23 -14.27 -33.25
CA THR A 225 31.41 -15.52 -33.99
C THR A 225 32.42 -15.22 -35.10
N GLU A 226 33.64 -15.73 -34.93
CA GLU A 226 34.66 -15.73 -35.99
C GLU A 226 34.14 -16.44 -37.25
N PRO A 227 34.44 -15.95 -38.46
CA PRO A 227 34.06 -16.60 -39.70
C PRO A 227 34.94 -17.85 -39.95
N PRO A 228 34.41 -18.86 -40.68
CA PRO A 228 35.05 -20.16 -40.80
C PRO A 228 36.30 -20.10 -41.67
N THR A 229 37.35 -20.79 -41.22
CA THR A 229 38.59 -21.03 -41.96
C THR A 229 38.31 -21.88 -43.19
N GLU A 230 38.57 -21.30 -44.37
CA GLU A 230 38.61 -21.97 -45.66
C GLU A 230 39.74 -23.00 -45.67
N VAL A 231 39.39 -24.30 -45.74
CA VAL A 231 40.35 -25.37 -45.99
C VAL A 231 40.24 -25.76 -47.46
N ALA A 232 41.13 -25.21 -48.27
CA ALA A 232 41.47 -25.76 -49.56
C ALA A 232 42.26 -27.06 -49.35
N SER A 233 41.93 -28.12 -50.09
CA SER A 233 42.91 -28.90 -50.88
C SER A 233 42.29 -30.15 -51.53
N THR A 234 42.51 -30.24 -52.85
CA THR A 234 42.67 -31.42 -53.74
C THR A 234 41.52 -32.37 -53.99
#